data_AF-A0A7K4AIH1-F1
#
_entry.id   AF-A0A7K4AIH1-F1
#
_cell.length_a   1.000
_cell.length_b   1.000
_cell.length_c   1.000
_cell.angle_alpha   90.00
_cell.angle_beta   90.00
_cell.angle_gamma   90.00
#
_symmetry.space_group_name_H-M   'P 1'
#
loop_
_entity.id
_entity.type
_entity.pdbx_description
1 polymer ?
#
loop_
_entity_poly.entity_id
_entity_poly.type
_entity_poly.pdbx_seq_one_letter_code
_entity_poly.pdbx_strand_id
1 'polypeptide(L)'
;MKMKYQTITMVLLLALVPGLAMADNALMEALGGKAAQKAMQDLGFEKGDANVLVLTDAGHAIVDGQTSQAAIKGITNESGNSIGDGNLFRPLRAHWKPLWFYFFDKSTGEAVYLEANSEALSKSLDEFLDLPDDQVFSKISKANVDIEYLQNHTDEGNVTFNDKAFNGNEFGLVAMSNVWARGASYDFLQATAFHDHLCPGVTSGLHIAEFVEEKLPITNSSESYKVIACPQWCKDDLFQMRWDATPGKSGMFVMALTDAEKKAVPNVAGIYIRWNDTAKEGDALVLAYNFSAVDLPKWTGPSWGSKIYQDIVLMPYENNPEAFITVLKEFKVDAAKLANLQNAGMHPLKVAGVM
;
A
#
# COMPACT_ATOMS: atom_id res chain seq x y z
N MET A 1 52.75 24.52 -9.94
CA MET A 1 52.80 23.85 -8.61
C MET A 1 51.59 24.20 -7.72
N LYS A 2 50.36 24.12 -8.25
CA LYS A 2 49.10 24.34 -7.50
C LYS A 2 48.03 23.26 -7.78
N MET A 3 48.32 22.33 -8.68
CA MET A 3 47.35 21.35 -9.20
C MET A 3 47.49 19.95 -8.56
N LYS A 4 48.45 19.76 -7.64
CA LYS A 4 48.68 18.47 -6.96
C LYS A 4 48.04 18.38 -5.56
N TYR A 5 47.57 19.50 -5.01
CA TYR A 5 46.96 19.52 -3.67
C TYR A 5 45.43 19.43 -3.69
N GLN A 6 44.75 19.76 -4.80
CA GLN A 6 43.29 19.64 -4.88
C GLN A 6 42.82 18.21 -5.18
N THR A 7 43.63 17.41 -5.88
CA THR A 7 43.28 16.02 -6.21
C THR A 7 43.41 15.08 -5.02
N ILE A 8 44.29 15.38 -4.05
CA ILE A 8 44.48 14.56 -2.85
C ILE A 8 43.35 14.79 -1.84
N THR A 9 42.84 16.01 -1.71
CA THR A 9 41.71 16.32 -0.81
C THR A 9 40.39 15.71 -1.31
N MET A 10 40.19 15.62 -2.65
CA MET A 10 38.96 15.06 -3.22
C MET A 10 38.91 13.52 -3.16
N VAL A 11 40.06 12.85 -3.15
CA VAL A 11 40.14 11.38 -2.99
C VAL A 11 39.97 10.95 -1.52
N LEU A 12 40.38 11.79 -0.55
CA LEU A 12 40.10 11.53 0.87
C LEU A 12 38.63 11.75 1.27
N LEU A 13 37.90 12.64 0.59
CA LEU A 13 36.47 12.86 0.82
C LEU A 13 35.57 11.73 0.27
N LEU A 14 36.02 11.02 -0.78
CA LEU A 14 35.31 9.86 -1.34
C LEU A 14 35.66 8.54 -0.63
N ALA A 15 36.77 8.48 0.10
CA ALA A 15 37.15 7.31 0.90
C ALA A 15 36.49 7.28 2.30
N LEU A 16 35.79 8.36 2.70
CA LEU A 16 35.09 8.46 3.98
C LEU A 16 33.61 8.02 3.92
N VAL A 17 33.10 7.57 2.78
CA VAL A 17 31.70 7.14 2.61
C VAL A 17 31.54 5.73 2.00
N PRO A 18 32.33 4.73 2.43
CA PRO A 18 31.80 3.35 2.45
C PRO A 18 31.85 2.67 3.83
N GLY A 19 32.11 3.41 4.91
CA GLY A 19 32.32 2.84 6.26
C GLY A 19 31.11 2.82 7.20
N LEU A 20 29.99 3.47 6.86
CA LEU A 20 28.84 3.62 7.77
C LEU A 20 27.71 2.59 7.57
N ALA A 21 27.78 1.72 6.55
CA ALA A 21 26.65 0.86 6.18
C ALA A 21 26.77 -0.62 6.55
N MET A 22 27.86 -1.05 7.20
CA MET A 22 28.13 -2.48 7.39
C MET A 22 28.06 -2.98 8.84
N ALA A 23 28.06 -2.08 9.83
CA ALA A 23 27.96 -2.47 11.25
C ALA A 23 26.50 -2.59 11.75
N ASP A 24 25.52 -2.01 11.04
CA ASP A 24 24.13 -1.83 11.51
C ASP A 24 23.10 -2.90 11.08
N ASN A 25 23.48 -3.86 10.23
CA ASN A 25 22.53 -4.90 9.80
C ASN A 25 22.17 -5.88 10.94
N ALA A 26 23.09 -6.18 11.84
CA ALA A 26 22.88 -7.19 12.88
C ALA A 26 21.90 -6.72 13.97
N LEU A 27 21.95 -5.45 14.37
CA LEU A 27 21.03 -4.88 15.35
C LEU A 27 19.61 -4.81 14.77
N MET A 28 19.45 -4.36 13.53
CA MET A 28 18.13 -4.36 12.87
C MET A 28 17.59 -5.78 12.67
N GLU A 29 18.44 -6.76 12.31
CA GLU A 29 18.04 -8.17 12.26
C GLU A 29 17.60 -8.67 13.64
N ALA A 30 18.32 -8.34 14.71
CA ALA A 30 17.93 -8.69 16.08
C ALA A 30 16.61 -8.04 16.51
N LEU A 31 16.36 -6.77 16.13
CA LEU A 31 15.10 -6.07 16.39
C LEU A 31 13.91 -6.81 15.75
N GLY A 32 14.03 -7.16 14.47
CA GLY A 32 13.00 -7.93 13.78
C GLY A 32 12.77 -9.31 14.41
N GLY A 33 13.85 -9.97 14.84
CA GLY A 33 13.78 -11.24 15.56
C GLY A 33 13.05 -11.12 16.90
N LYS A 34 13.39 -10.12 17.72
CA LYS A 34 12.67 -9.83 18.98
C LYS A 34 11.19 -9.53 18.76
N ALA A 35 10.85 -8.77 17.72
CA ALA A 35 9.46 -8.47 17.38
C ALA A 35 8.66 -9.75 17.05
N ALA A 36 9.25 -10.63 16.24
CA ALA A 36 8.66 -11.92 15.92
C ALA A 36 8.53 -12.83 17.14
N GLN A 37 9.58 -12.96 17.97
CA GLN A 37 9.54 -13.76 19.20
C GLN A 37 8.43 -13.28 20.16
N LYS A 38 8.32 -11.96 20.35
CA LYS A 38 7.27 -11.37 21.19
C LYS A 38 5.87 -11.64 20.62
N ALA A 39 5.67 -11.46 19.31
CA ALA A 39 4.40 -11.77 18.68
C ALA A 39 4.05 -13.26 18.78
N MET A 40 5.01 -14.17 18.56
CA MET A 40 4.83 -15.62 18.73
C MET A 40 4.41 -15.97 20.15
N GLN A 41 5.00 -15.35 21.16
CA GLN A 41 4.62 -15.53 22.56
C GLN A 41 3.19 -15.05 22.83
N ASP A 42 2.86 -13.83 22.39
CA ASP A 42 1.60 -13.17 22.74
C ASP A 42 0.39 -13.70 21.94
N LEU A 43 0.61 -14.17 20.71
CA LEU A 43 -0.41 -14.80 19.86
C LEU A 43 -0.41 -16.33 19.96
N GLY A 44 0.67 -16.95 20.43
CA GLY A 44 0.75 -18.39 20.63
C GLY A 44 0.94 -19.20 19.35
N PHE A 45 1.56 -18.63 18.31
CA PHE A 45 1.84 -19.32 17.04
C PHE A 45 3.26 -19.86 16.95
N GLU A 46 3.46 -20.87 16.11
CA GLU A 46 4.76 -21.49 15.85
C GLU A 46 5.38 -21.00 14.54
N LYS A 47 6.69 -21.17 14.41
CA LYS A 47 7.43 -20.76 13.22
C LYS A 47 6.85 -21.43 11.96
N GLY A 48 6.52 -20.62 10.96
CA GLY A 48 5.96 -21.05 9.68
C GLY A 48 4.43 -21.15 9.66
N ASP A 49 3.73 -20.60 10.66
CA ASP A 49 2.26 -20.58 10.65
C ASP A 49 1.70 -19.72 9.51
N ALA A 50 1.02 -20.37 8.56
CA ALA A 50 0.38 -19.75 7.41
C ALA A 50 -0.89 -18.94 7.76
N ASN A 51 -1.36 -19.01 9.01
CA ASN A 51 -2.47 -18.20 9.51
C ASN A 51 -2.04 -16.83 10.03
N VAL A 52 -0.74 -16.59 10.11
CA VAL A 52 -0.20 -15.31 10.57
C VAL A 52 0.17 -14.42 9.39
N LEU A 53 -0.35 -13.20 9.41
CA LEU A 53 0.05 -12.08 8.56
C LEU A 53 1.00 -11.18 9.32
N VAL A 54 2.08 -10.78 8.64
CA VAL A 54 2.99 -9.73 9.11
C VAL A 54 2.84 -8.50 8.23
N LEU A 55 2.63 -7.35 8.87
CA LEU A 55 2.74 -6.02 8.26
C LEU A 55 3.86 -5.26 8.96
N THR A 56 4.70 -4.55 8.21
CA THR A 56 5.75 -3.70 8.80
C THR A 56 6.19 -2.64 7.80
N ASP A 57 6.55 -1.44 8.27
CA ASP A 57 7.20 -0.44 7.44
C ASP A 57 8.74 -0.61 7.38
N ALA A 58 9.27 -1.73 7.87
CA ALA A 58 10.67 -2.10 7.72
C ALA A 58 11.10 -2.10 6.24
N GLY A 59 12.25 -1.51 5.96
CA GLY A 59 12.74 -1.21 4.61
C GLY A 59 12.25 0.12 4.04
N HIS A 60 11.28 0.78 4.66
CA HIS A 60 10.91 2.18 4.38
C HIS A 60 11.42 3.13 5.47
N ALA A 61 11.17 2.81 6.74
CA ALA A 61 11.62 3.62 7.88
C ALA A 61 13.16 3.64 8.00
N ILE A 62 13.70 4.80 8.33
CA ILE A 62 15.12 5.01 8.66
C ILE A 62 15.16 5.49 10.11
N VAL A 63 15.87 4.75 10.98
CA VAL A 63 15.99 5.09 12.40
C VAL A 63 17.44 5.46 12.68
N ASP A 64 17.66 6.68 13.19
CA ASP A 64 19.00 7.23 13.49
C ASP A 64 20.03 7.06 12.36
N GLY A 65 19.57 7.23 11.11
CA GLY A 65 20.40 7.10 9.91
C GLY A 65 20.57 5.66 9.39
N GLN A 66 20.03 4.68 10.12
CA GLN A 66 20.11 3.27 9.76
C GLN A 66 18.87 2.83 8.99
N THR A 67 19.08 2.06 7.92
CA THR A 67 18.00 1.49 7.12
C THR A 67 17.45 0.22 7.78
N SER A 68 16.14 0.01 7.76
CA SER A 68 15.46 -1.05 8.55
C SER A 68 15.22 -2.39 7.83
N GLN A 69 15.67 -2.59 6.58
CA GLN A 69 15.40 -3.81 5.81
C GLN A 69 15.92 -5.11 6.47
N ALA A 70 16.98 -5.04 7.26
CA ALA A 70 17.50 -6.21 7.96
C ALA A 70 16.53 -6.74 9.03
N ALA A 71 15.62 -5.90 9.55
CA ALA A 71 14.55 -6.37 10.43
C ALA A 71 13.62 -7.37 9.74
N ILE A 72 13.39 -7.24 8.43
CA ILE A 72 12.61 -8.21 7.65
C ILE A 72 13.27 -9.60 7.71
N LYS A 73 14.60 -9.65 7.64
CA LYS A 73 15.36 -10.90 7.76
C LYS A 73 15.20 -11.51 9.15
N GLY A 74 15.27 -10.69 10.20
CA GLY A 74 15.01 -11.13 11.58
C GLY A 74 13.62 -11.73 11.76
N ILE A 75 12.60 -11.03 11.28
CA ILE A 75 11.20 -11.50 11.29
C ILE A 75 11.10 -12.84 10.58
N THR A 76 11.64 -12.94 9.36
CA THR A 76 11.55 -14.15 8.54
C THR A 76 12.26 -15.33 9.21
N ASN A 77 13.44 -15.09 9.78
CA ASN A 77 14.22 -16.12 10.45
C ASN A 77 13.51 -16.67 11.69
N GLU A 78 12.81 -15.84 12.46
CA GLU A 78 12.18 -16.28 13.70
C GLU A 78 10.74 -16.76 13.52
N SER A 79 9.91 -15.97 12.85
CA SER A 79 8.50 -16.32 12.62
C SER A 79 8.28 -17.31 11.48
N GLY A 80 9.21 -17.39 10.52
CA GLY A 80 9.03 -18.15 9.28
C GLY A 80 8.09 -17.50 8.28
N ASN A 81 7.42 -16.39 8.60
CA ASN A 81 6.59 -15.63 7.66
C ASN A 81 7.47 -14.86 6.68
N SER A 82 7.08 -14.81 5.40
CA SER A 82 7.92 -14.25 4.35
C SER A 82 7.11 -13.58 3.24
N ILE A 83 7.79 -12.71 2.47
CA ILE A 83 7.20 -12.07 1.29
C ILE A 83 6.78 -13.13 0.26
N GLY A 84 7.56 -14.20 0.13
CA GLY A 84 7.32 -15.27 -0.84
C GLY A 84 6.10 -16.14 -0.54
N ASP A 85 5.69 -16.18 0.73
CA ASP A 85 4.52 -16.95 1.17
C ASP A 85 3.22 -16.12 1.15
N GLY A 86 3.30 -14.85 0.73
CA GLY A 86 2.14 -13.97 0.67
C GLY A 86 1.55 -13.63 2.04
N ASN A 87 2.37 -13.67 3.09
CA ASN A 87 1.97 -13.37 4.47
C ASN A 87 2.93 -12.40 5.19
N LEU A 88 3.80 -11.72 4.44
CA LEU A 88 4.56 -10.56 4.91
C LEU A 88 4.46 -9.46 3.86
N PHE A 89 3.83 -8.35 4.20
CA PHE A 89 3.71 -7.17 3.34
C PHE A 89 4.32 -5.94 4.01
N ARG A 90 4.69 -4.96 3.19
CA ARG A 90 5.35 -3.75 3.64
C ARG A 90 4.56 -2.51 3.23
N PRO A 91 3.62 -2.04 4.07
CA PRO A 91 2.93 -0.79 3.81
C PRO A 91 3.94 0.35 3.61
N LEU A 92 3.77 1.09 2.52
CA LEU A 92 4.62 2.20 2.13
C LEU A 92 4.54 3.28 3.19
N ARG A 93 5.69 3.78 3.61
CA ARG A 93 5.73 4.82 4.63
C ARG A 93 6.84 5.81 4.35
N ALA A 94 6.63 7.05 4.79
CA ALA A 94 7.68 8.05 4.75
C ALA A 94 8.84 7.63 5.68
N HIS A 95 10.07 7.73 5.19
CA HIS A 95 11.24 7.18 5.87
C HIS A 95 11.53 7.78 7.26
N TRP A 96 11.00 8.97 7.56
CA TRP A 96 11.17 9.64 8.86
C TRP A 96 10.10 9.27 9.89
N LYS A 97 9.19 8.34 9.57
CA LYS A 97 8.18 7.85 10.51
C LYS A 97 8.77 6.76 11.43
N PRO A 98 8.18 6.55 12.62
CA PRO A 98 8.59 5.47 13.51
C PRO A 98 8.48 4.10 12.82
N LEU A 99 9.47 3.24 13.07
CA LEU A 99 9.52 1.84 12.64
C LEU A 99 8.58 0.99 13.51
N TRP A 100 7.73 0.18 12.88
CA TRP A 100 6.80 -0.70 13.59
C TRP A 100 6.65 -2.07 12.94
N PHE A 101 6.12 -3.00 13.74
CA PHE A 101 5.85 -4.38 13.39
C PHE A 101 4.44 -4.73 13.83
N TYR A 102 3.72 -5.47 13.01
CA TYR A 102 2.36 -5.90 13.29
C TYR A 102 2.19 -7.34 12.84
N PHE A 103 1.66 -8.18 13.73
CA PHE A 103 1.39 -9.58 13.50
C PHE A 103 -0.09 -9.84 13.77
N PHE A 104 -0.78 -10.50 12.85
CA PHE A 104 -2.20 -10.81 12.96
C PHE A 104 -2.41 -12.28 12.70
N ASP A 105 -3.12 -12.96 13.60
CA ASP A 105 -3.51 -14.35 13.43
C ASP A 105 -4.99 -14.43 13.03
N LYS A 106 -5.25 -14.87 11.79
CA LYS A 106 -6.62 -14.98 11.28
C LYS A 106 -7.44 -16.09 11.95
N SER A 107 -6.81 -17.03 12.66
CA SER A 107 -7.54 -18.11 13.35
C SER A 107 -8.19 -17.63 14.65
N THR A 108 -7.61 -16.62 15.29
CA THR A 108 -8.10 -16.02 16.54
C THR A 108 -8.72 -14.64 16.32
N GLY A 109 -8.35 -13.95 15.24
CA GLY A 109 -8.70 -12.54 15.00
C GLY A 109 -7.86 -11.57 15.82
N GLU A 110 -6.86 -12.06 16.57
CA GLU A 110 -6.00 -11.23 17.42
C GLU A 110 -4.79 -10.71 16.64
N ALA A 111 -4.34 -9.51 17.01
CA ALA A 111 -3.12 -8.92 16.50
C ALA A 111 -2.25 -8.34 17.61
N VAL A 112 -0.95 -8.33 17.37
CA VAL A 112 0.07 -7.68 18.20
C VAL A 112 0.77 -6.62 17.37
N TYR A 113 0.86 -5.40 17.92
CA TYR A 113 1.60 -4.28 17.36
C TYR A 113 2.78 -3.94 18.27
N LEU A 114 3.93 -3.70 17.64
CA LEU A 114 5.15 -3.28 18.30
C LEU A 114 5.73 -2.07 17.58
N GLU A 115 6.01 -0.99 18.29
CA GLU A 115 6.73 0.17 17.75
C GLU A 115 8.14 0.21 18.35
N ALA A 116 9.17 0.30 17.50
CA ALA A 116 10.55 0.30 17.94
C ALA A 116 10.85 1.54 18.78
N ASN A 117 11.56 1.35 19.90
CA ASN A 117 12.12 2.45 20.66
C ASN A 117 13.45 2.86 20.03
N SER A 118 13.54 4.07 19.44
CA SER A 118 14.77 4.55 18.82
C SER A 118 15.94 4.60 19.80
N GLU A 119 15.71 4.88 21.08
CA GLU A 119 16.77 4.89 22.09
C GLU A 119 17.41 3.49 22.28
N ALA A 120 16.64 2.42 22.11
CA ALA A 120 17.17 1.06 22.17
C ALA A 120 18.13 0.77 21.02
N LEU A 121 17.86 1.36 19.84
CA LEU A 121 18.65 1.15 18.63
C LEU A 121 19.98 1.92 18.63
N SER A 122 20.16 2.84 19.59
CA SER A 122 21.43 3.55 19.80
C SER A 122 22.49 2.74 20.58
N LYS A 123 22.10 1.57 21.12
CA LYS A 123 22.97 0.71 21.93
C LYS A 123 23.83 -0.20 21.07
N SER A 124 24.88 -0.79 21.67
CA SER A 124 25.60 -1.89 21.02
C SER A 124 24.71 -3.13 20.86
N LEU A 125 25.06 -4.03 19.94
CA LEU A 125 24.29 -5.26 19.71
C LEU A 125 24.14 -6.11 20.99
N ASP A 126 25.21 -6.29 21.75
CA ASP A 126 25.20 -7.10 22.98
C ASP A 126 24.26 -6.47 24.02
N GLU A 127 24.35 -5.15 24.24
CA GLU A 127 23.44 -4.44 25.14
C GLU A 127 21.99 -4.49 24.66
N PHE A 128 21.75 -4.39 23.35
CA PHE A 128 20.42 -4.48 22.75
C PHE A 128 19.80 -5.87 22.95
N LEU A 129 20.57 -6.94 22.76
CA LEU A 129 20.10 -8.31 22.93
C LEU A 129 19.64 -8.61 24.36
N ASP A 130 20.29 -8.00 25.35
CA ASP A 130 19.95 -8.14 26.77
C ASP A 130 18.76 -7.26 27.22
N LEU A 131 18.27 -6.34 26.36
CA LEU A 131 17.13 -5.51 26.72
C LEU A 131 15.83 -6.33 26.83
N PRO A 132 15.02 -6.07 27.87
CA PRO A 132 13.64 -6.55 27.93
C PRO A 132 12.76 -5.86 26.88
N ASP A 133 11.66 -6.50 26.50
CA ASP A 133 10.79 -6.04 25.40
C ASP A 133 10.25 -4.61 25.60
N ASP A 134 9.96 -4.22 26.85
CA ASP A 134 9.45 -2.90 27.21
C ASP A 134 10.50 -1.78 27.08
N GLN A 135 11.78 -2.13 26.94
CA GLN A 135 12.84 -1.19 26.58
C GLN A 135 13.14 -1.20 25.08
N VAL A 136 12.94 -2.34 24.40
CA VAL A 136 13.12 -2.49 22.95
C VAL A 136 12.01 -1.79 22.16
N PHE A 137 10.78 -1.87 22.66
CA PHE A 137 9.60 -1.32 22.01
C PHE A 137 8.98 -0.21 22.86
N SER A 138 8.77 0.96 22.26
CA SER A 138 8.10 2.09 22.90
C SER A 138 6.60 1.81 23.10
N LYS A 139 6.06 0.86 22.34
CA LYS A 139 4.70 0.36 22.47
C LYS A 139 4.63 -1.11 22.13
N ILE A 140 3.92 -1.85 22.96
CA ILE A 140 3.45 -3.21 22.69
C ILE A 140 1.97 -3.22 23.02
N SER A 141 1.14 -3.65 22.06
CA SER A 141 -0.30 -3.76 22.27
C SER A 141 -0.83 -5.00 21.59
N LYS A 142 -1.85 -5.60 22.21
CA LYS A 142 -2.59 -6.75 21.68
C LYS A 142 -4.07 -6.40 21.64
N ALA A 143 -4.74 -6.69 20.54
CA ALA A 143 -6.18 -6.47 20.40
C ALA A 143 -6.80 -7.48 19.42
N ASN A 144 -8.09 -7.80 19.61
CA ASN A 144 -8.86 -8.42 18.54
C ASN A 144 -9.19 -7.35 17.48
N VAL A 145 -9.01 -7.71 16.21
CA VAL A 145 -9.16 -6.82 15.06
C VAL A 145 -10.03 -7.42 13.96
N ASP A 146 -10.60 -8.61 14.17
CA ASP A 146 -11.58 -9.16 13.22
C ASP A 146 -12.83 -8.27 13.21
N ILE A 147 -13.24 -7.82 12.02
CA ILE A 147 -14.30 -6.83 11.89
C ILE A 147 -15.66 -7.39 12.33
N GLU A 148 -15.91 -8.69 12.13
CA GLU A 148 -17.18 -9.33 12.46
C GLU A 148 -17.29 -9.53 13.97
N TYR A 149 -16.17 -9.88 14.63
CA TYR A 149 -16.05 -9.86 16.08
C TYR A 149 -16.30 -8.45 16.63
N LEU A 150 -15.58 -7.44 16.13
CA LEU A 150 -15.67 -6.07 16.63
C LEU A 150 -17.03 -5.40 16.37
N GLN A 151 -17.80 -5.89 15.38
CA GLN A 151 -19.17 -5.45 15.17
C GLN A 151 -20.05 -5.65 16.41
N ASN A 152 -19.79 -6.73 17.16
CA ASN A 152 -20.55 -7.11 18.35
C ASN A 152 -19.80 -6.80 19.67
N HIS A 153 -18.53 -6.38 19.60
CA HIS A 153 -17.68 -6.03 20.74
C HIS A 153 -17.21 -4.58 20.62
N THR A 154 -18.17 -3.67 20.56
CA THR A 154 -17.92 -2.27 20.19
C THR A 154 -17.03 -1.54 21.19
N ASP A 155 -17.11 -1.89 22.48
CA ASP A 155 -16.29 -1.26 23.52
C ASP A 155 -14.81 -1.64 23.37
N GLU A 156 -14.52 -2.92 23.06
CA GLU A 156 -13.16 -3.38 22.74
C GLU A 156 -12.63 -2.70 21.48
N GLY A 157 -13.44 -2.62 20.42
CA GLY A 157 -13.07 -1.91 19.19
C GLY A 157 -12.84 -0.42 19.43
N ASN A 158 -13.62 0.22 20.31
CA ASN A 158 -13.42 1.62 20.68
C ASN A 158 -12.10 1.82 21.44
N VAL A 159 -11.69 0.89 22.30
CA VAL A 159 -10.35 0.94 22.92
C VAL A 159 -9.27 0.84 21.84
N THR A 160 -9.39 -0.11 20.90
CA THR A 160 -8.41 -0.25 19.80
C THR A 160 -8.27 1.03 18.98
N PHE A 161 -9.39 1.61 18.51
CA PHE A 161 -9.38 2.72 17.57
C PHE A 161 -9.29 4.12 18.21
N ASN A 162 -9.98 4.35 19.34
CA ASN A 162 -10.00 5.68 19.97
C ASN A 162 -8.77 5.90 20.86
N ASP A 163 -8.31 4.86 21.57
CA ASP A 163 -7.10 4.94 22.41
C ASP A 163 -5.82 4.66 21.60
N LYS A 164 -5.98 4.46 20.28
CA LYS A 164 -4.92 4.27 19.30
C LYS A 164 -3.99 3.13 19.69
N ALA A 165 -4.52 1.92 19.87
CA ALA A 165 -3.73 0.76 20.25
C ALA A 165 -2.53 0.54 19.31
N PHE A 166 -2.60 0.96 18.04
CA PHE A 166 -1.54 0.82 17.04
C PHE A 166 -0.94 2.17 16.62
N ASN A 167 -0.95 3.16 17.53
CA ASN A 167 -0.37 4.50 17.33
C ASN A 167 -0.90 5.26 16.10
N GLY A 168 -2.17 5.05 15.74
CA GLY A 168 -2.80 5.71 14.59
C GLY A 168 -2.74 4.91 13.30
N ASN A 169 -2.18 3.70 13.33
CA ASN A 169 -2.12 2.80 12.17
C ASN A 169 -3.36 1.89 12.05
N GLU A 170 -4.34 2.01 12.95
CA GLU A 170 -5.43 1.06 13.11
C GLU A 170 -6.23 0.86 11.83
N PHE A 171 -6.61 1.96 11.17
CA PHE A 171 -7.39 1.88 9.93
C PHE A 171 -6.69 1.05 8.84
N GLY A 172 -5.40 1.31 8.59
CA GLY A 172 -4.65 0.60 7.56
C GLY A 172 -4.39 -0.87 7.92
N LEU A 173 -3.89 -1.13 9.13
CA LEU A 173 -3.52 -2.47 9.56
C LEU A 173 -4.73 -3.39 9.68
N VAL A 174 -5.81 -2.91 10.28
CA VAL A 174 -7.04 -3.69 10.47
C VAL A 174 -7.71 -3.98 9.12
N ALA A 175 -7.78 -3.00 8.22
CA ALA A 175 -8.39 -3.22 6.91
C ALA A 175 -7.62 -4.25 6.07
N MET A 176 -6.29 -4.11 5.98
CA MET A 176 -5.44 -5.07 5.26
C MET A 176 -5.52 -6.48 5.84
N SER A 177 -5.49 -6.60 7.18
CA SER A 177 -5.59 -7.90 7.86
C SER A 177 -6.91 -8.61 7.55
N ASN A 178 -8.01 -7.88 7.58
CA ASN A 178 -9.33 -8.47 7.38
C ASN A 178 -9.57 -8.94 5.94
N VAL A 179 -9.07 -8.23 4.93
CA VAL A 179 -9.20 -8.70 3.55
C VAL A 179 -8.21 -9.83 3.22
N TRP A 180 -6.99 -9.80 3.79
CA TRP A 180 -6.05 -10.92 3.67
C TRP A 180 -6.63 -12.20 4.30
N ALA A 181 -7.23 -12.09 5.49
CA ALA A 181 -7.91 -13.20 6.15
C ALA A 181 -9.02 -13.83 5.29
N ARG A 182 -9.63 -13.03 4.42
CA ARG A 182 -10.76 -13.40 3.56
C ARG A 182 -10.34 -13.69 2.11
N GLY A 183 -9.03 -13.85 1.87
CA GLY A 183 -8.51 -14.34 0.59
C GLY A 183 -8.31 -13.28 -0.49
N ALA A 184 -8.11 -12.02 -0.12
CA ALA A 184 -7.66 -10.99 -1.05
C ALA A 184 -6.41 -11.44 -1.82
N SER A 185 -6.35 -11.13 -3.12
CA SER A 185 -5.23 -11.52 -3.97
C SER A 185 -3.93 -10.84 -3.53
N TYR A 186 -2.80 -11.52 -3.80
CA TYR A 186 -1.48 -11.00 -3.44
C TYR A 186 -1.17 -9.66 -4.11
N ASP A 187 -1.50 -9.51 -5.39
CA ASP A 187 -1.27 -8.27 -6.14
C ASP A 187 -2.15 -7.12 -5.64
N PHE A 188 -3.38 -7.39 -5.21
CA PHE A 188 -4.23 -6.38 -4.58
C PHE A 188 -3.68 -5.92 -3.22
N LEU A 189 -3.18 -6.85 -2.40
CA LEU A 189 -2.53 -6.52 -1.13
C LEU A 189 -1.22 -5.74 -1.33
N GLN A 190 -0.47 -6.02 -2.40
CA GLN A 190 0.71 -5.24 -2.77
C GLN A 190 0.35 -3.81 -3.20
N ALA A 191 -0.73 -3.64 -3.99
CA ALA A 191 -1.25 -2.33 -4.34
C ALA A 191 -1.73 -1.54 -3.12
N THR A 192 -2.39 -2.24 -2.19
CA THR A 192 -2.84 -1.68 -0.92
C THR A 192 -1.68 -1.28 -0.01
N ALA A 193 -0.65 -2.13 0.09
CA ALA A 193 0.58 -1.80 0.80
C ALA A 193 1.26 -0.57 0.19
N PHE A 194 1.32 -0.46 -1.14
CA PHE A 194 1.83 0.74 -1.81
C PHE A 194 1.03 2.01 -1.47
N HIS A 195 -0.29 1.90 -1.28
CA HIS A 195 -1.15 3.01 -0.84
C HIS A 195 -1.08 3.29 0.68
N ASP A 196 -0.28 2.55 1.45
CA ASP A 196 -0.15 2.57 2.93
C ASP A 196 -1.38 2.04 3.70
N HIS A 197 -2.56 2.01 3.09
CA HIS A 197 -3.77 1.51 3.72
C HIS A 197 -4.79 1.02 2.69
N LEU A 198 -5.79 0.25 3.16
CA LEU A 198 -6.95 -0.11 2.35
C LEU A 198 -8.10 0.85 2.59
N CYS A 199 -8.71 1.32 1.51
CA CYS A 199 -9.98 2.03 1.55
C CYS A 199 -10.82 1.71 0.30
N PRO A 200 -12.13 2.04 0.29
CA PRO A 200 -13.00 1.76 -0.86
C PRO A 200 -12.52 2.41 -2.16
N GLY A 201 -11.73 3.49 -2.06
CA GLY A 201 -11.08 4.11 -3.21
C GLY A 201 -10.03 3.22 -3.87
N VAL A 202 -9.21 2.50 -3.09
CA VAL A 202 -8.24 1.52 -3.63
C VAL A 202 -8.98 0.33 -4.22
N THR A 203 -10.00 -0.18 -3.53
CA THR A 203 -10.86 -1.28 -4.00
C THR A 203 -11.54 -0.93 -5.34
N SER A 204 -11.99 0.32 -5.52
CA SER A 204 -12.51 0.78 -6.83
C SER A 204 -11.47 0.72 -7.96
N GLY A 205 -10.18 0.85 -7.63
CA GLY A 205 -9.09 0.66 -8.58
C GLY A 205 -9.00 -0.78 -9.08
N LEU A 206 -9.19 -1.77 -8.20
CA LEU A 206 -9.19 -3.19 -8.58
C LEU A 206 -10.33 -3.47 -9.55
N HIS A 207 -11.55 -3.03 -9.21
CA HIS A 207 -12.71 -3.19 -10.08
C HIS A 207 -12.50 -2.55 -11.46
N ILE A 208 -11.96 -1.33 -11.49
CA ILE A 208 -11.67 -0.66 -12.76
C ILE A 208 -10.58 -1.40 -13.53
N ALA A 209 -9.57 -1.94 -12.85
CA ALA A 209 -8.51 -2.68 -13.51
C ALA A 209 -9.04 -3.95 -14.18
N GLU A 210 -9.80 -4.78 -13.45
CA GLU A 210 -10.45 -5.99 -13.98
C GLU A 210 -11.35 -5.65 -15.18
N PHE A 211 -12.17 -4.61 -15.07
CA PHE A 211 -13.05 -4.18 -16.16
C PHE A 211 -12.27 -3.72 -17.41
N VAL A 212 -11.22 -2.93 -17.23
CA VAL A 212 -10.39 -2.46 -18.34
C VAL A 212 -9.62 -3.62 -18.98
N GLU A 213 -9.12 -4.57 -18.19
CA GLU A 213 -8.42 -5.74 -18.69
C GLU A 213 -9.32 -6.68 -19.49
N GLU A 214 -10.59 -6.80 -19.11
CA GLU A 214 -11.58 -7.53 -19.89
C GLU A 214 -11.93 -6.81 -21.20
N LYS A 215 -12.17 -5.48 -21.16
CA LYS A 215 -12.63 -4.71 -22.33
C LYS A 215 -11.51 -4.34 -23.31
N LEU A 216 -10.31 -4.07 -22.81
CA LEU A 216 -9.15 -3.62 -23.58
C LEU A 216 -7.93 -4.51 -23.30
N PRO A 217 -8.00 -5.84 -23.52
CA PRO A 217 -6.92 -6.75 -23.15
C PRO A 217 -5.61 -6.38 -23.85
N ILE A 218 -4.50 -6.43 -23.11
CA ILE A 218 -3.15 -6.40 -23.66
C ILE A 218 -2.89 -7.74 -24.34
N THR A 219 -2.60 -7.71 -25.65
CA THR A 219 -2.43 -8.91 -26.47
C THR A 219 -0.98 -9.14 -26.91
N ASN A 220 -0.12 -8.12 -26.79
CA ASN A 220 1.28 -8.19 -27.19
C ASN A 220 2.17 -7.21 -26.41
N SER A 221 3.47 -7.38 -26.52
CA SER A 221 4.48 -6.61 -25.77
C SER A 221 4.62 -5.14 -26.20
N SER A 222 4.05 -4.74 -27.34
CA SER A 222 4.04 -3.34 -27.78
C SER A 222 2.90 -2.55 -27.16
N GLU A 223 1.98 -3.21 -26.45
CA GLU A 223 0.84 -2.61 -25.79
C GLU A 223 1.11 -2.34 -24.32
N SER A 224 0.57 -1.22 -23.82
CA SER A 224 0.59 -0.84 -22.41
C SER A 224 -0.68 -0.08 -22.06
N TYR A 225 -1.02 -0.01 -20.78
CA TYR A 225 -2.07 0.91 -20.34
C TYR A 225 -1.50 2.31 -20.09
N LYS A 226 -2.26 3.32 -20.52
CA LYS A 226 -2.10 4.72 -20.11
C LYS A 226 -3.33 5.14 -19.32
N VAL A 227 -3.10 5.83 -18.20
CA VAL A 227 -4.16 6.32 -17.30
C VAL A 227 -4.18 7.84 -17.32
N ILE A 228 -5.33 8.42 -17.66
CA ILE A 228 -5.62 9.83 -17.38
C ILE A 228 -6.49 9.86 -16.13
N ALA A 229 -5.84 10.07 -14.98
CA ALA A 229 -6.46 10.14 -13.66
C ALA A 229 -7.15 11.50 -13.51
N CYS A 230 -8.38 11.58 -14.03
CA CYS A 230 -9.18 12.80 -14.09
C CYS A 230 -10.65 12.52 -13.71
N PRO A 231 -11.03 12.71 -12.43
CA PRO A 231 -10.19 13.18 -11.33
C PRO A 231 -9.31 12.07 -10.74
N GLN A 232 -8.36 12.49 -9.92
CA GLN A 232 -7.52 11.60 -9.14
C GLN A 232 -8.16 11.22 -7.80
N TRP A 233 -8.00 9.96 -7.39
CA TRP A 233 -8.20 9.47 -6.02
C TRP A 233 -7.43 8.17 -5.79
N CYS A 234 -7.63 7.53 -4.63
CA CYS A 234 -6.90 6.32 -4.20
C CYS A 234 -6.82 5.18 -5.23
N LYS A 235 -7.76 5.08 -6.18
CA LYS A 235 -7.72 4.06 -7.26
C LYS A 235 -6.43 4.13 -8.08
N ASP A 236 -5.88 5.32 -8.22
CA ASP A 236 -4.81 5.58 -9.17
C ASP A 236 -3.49 4.94 -8.73
N ASP A 237 -3.30 4.75 -7.42
CA ASP A 237 -2.12 4.06 -6.88
C ASP A 237 -2.13 2.55 -7.21
N LEU A 238 -3.31 1.95 -7.38
CA LEU A 238 -3.40 0.55 -7.81
C LEU A 238 -2.85 0.36 -9.23
N PHE A 239 -3.15 1.29 -10.14
CA PHE A 239 -2.67 1.19 -11.53
C PHE A 239 -1.14 1.35 -11.64
N GLN A 240 -0.51 2.06 -10.70
CA GLN A 240 0.94 2.14 -10.63
C GLN A 240 1.57 0.76 -10.37
N MET A 241 0.95 -0.02 -9.47
CA MET A 241 1.44 -1.35 -9.09
C MET A 241 1.03 -2.44 -10.08
N ARG A 242 -0.22 -2.42 -10.55
CA ARG A 242 -0.76 -3.47 -11.42
C ARG A 242 -0.35 -3.33 -12.88
N TRP A 243 -0.29 -2.10 -13.40
CA TRP A 243 -0.04 -1.83 -14.82
C TRP A 243 1.31 -1.20 -15.12
N ASP A 244 2.17 -1.04 -14.10
CA ASP A 244 3.39 -0.25 -14.22
C ASP A 244 3.14 1.20 -14.71
N ALA A 245 1.92 1.70 -14.49
CA ALA A 245 1.44 2.98 -15.03
C ALA A 245 1.81 4.13 -14.08
N THR A 246 3.11 4.37 -13.88
CA THR A 246 3.57 5.46 -12.99
C THR A 246 3.61 6.80 -13.74
N PRO A 247 3.46 7.95 -13.02
CA PRO A 247 3.69 9.26 -13.61
C PRO A 247 5.10 9.42 -14.19
N GLY A 248 6.12 8.90 -13.50
CA GLY A 248 7.52 8.97 -13.95
C GLY A 248 7.79 8.20 -15.25
N LYS A 249 7.06 7.11 -15.50
CA LYS A 249 7.13 6.34 -16.75
C LYS A 249 6.22 6.89 -17.86
N SER A 250 5.59 8.06 -17.65
CA SER A 250 4.56 8.58 -18.56
C SER A 250 3.44 7.56 -18.82
N GLY A 251 3.14 6.73 -17.81
CA GLY A 251 2.04 5.77 -17.80
C GLY A 251 0.77 6.37 -17.22
N MET A 252 0.90 7.39 -16.38
CA MET A 252 -0.23 8.07 -15.73
C MET A 252 -0.09 9.59 -15.75
N PHE A 253 -1.21 10.27 -15.95
CA PHE A 253 -1.31 11.72 -15.98
C PHE A 253 -2.43 12.15 -15.05
N VAL A 254 -2.09 12.92 -14.02
CA VAL A 254 -2.97 13.23 -12.88
C VAL A 254 -3.51 14.64 -13.04
N MET A 255 -4.83 14.78 -13.05
CA MET A 255 -5.49 16.08 -13.25
C MET A 255 -6.70 16.22 -12.32
N ALA A 256 -6.69 17.27 -11.51
CA ALA A 256 -7.82 17.63 -10.68
C ALA A 256 -8.98 18.18 -11.52
N LEU A 257 -10.20 17.84 -11.12
CA LEU A 257 -11.43 18.47 -11.61
C LEU A 257 -11.95 19.47 -10.58
N THR A 258 -12.43 20.61 -11.07
CA THR A 258 -13.26 21.52 -10.29
C THR A 258 -14.63 20.89 -9.98
N ASP A 259 -15.34 21.43 -8.99
CA ASP A 259 -16.68 20.93 -8.66
C ASP A 259 -17.69 21.12 -9.80
N ALA A 260 -17.51 22.14 -10.64
CA ALA A 260 -18.34 22.35 -11.82
C ALA A 260 -18.10 21.24 -12.87
N GLU A 261 -16.85 20.85 -13.10
CA GLU A 261 -16.50 19.78 -14.04
C GLU A 261 -16.96 18.40 -13.54
N LYS A 262 -16.80 18.13 -12.23
CA LYS A 262 -17.36 16.90 -11.60
C LYS A 262 -18.88 16.81 -11.75
N LYS A 263 -19.59 17.94 -11.70
CA LYS A 263 -21.04 17.99 -11.93
C LYS A 263 -21.41 17.84 -13.41
N ALA A 264 -20.58 18.34 -14.32
CA ALA A 264 -20.80 18.22 -15.75
C ALA A 264 -20.65 16.77 -16.24
N VAL A 265 -19.74 16.00 -15.63
CA VAL A 265 -19.56 14.57 -15.89
C VAL A 265 -19.60 13.78 -14.57
N PRO A 266 -20.80 13.55 -14.01
CA PRO A 266 -20.96 12.88 -12.72
C PRO A 266 -20.29 11.51 -12.68
N ASN A 267 -19.69 11.19 -11.54
CA ASN A 267 -19.05 9.90 -11.25
C ASN A 267 -17.88 9.53 -12.18
N VAL A 268 -17.39 10.42 -13.05
CA VAL A 268 -16.25 10.13 -13.92
C VAL A 268 -15.05 9.65 -13.09
N ALA A 269 -14.47 8.54 -13.52
CA ALA A 269 -13.41 7.81 -12.85
C ALA A 269 -12.10 7.81 -13.65
N GLY A 270 -12.05 8.53 -14.77
CA GLY A 270 -10.85 8.71 -15.57
C GLY A 270 -10.97 8.15 -16.97
N ILE A 271 -9.85 8.20 -17.69
CA ILE A 271 -9.73 7.69 -19.06
C ILE A 271 -8.62 6.64 -19.08
N TYR A 272 -8.95 5.48 -19.62
CA TYR A 272 -8.09 4.30 -19.65
C TYR A 272 -7.82 3.92 -21.09
N ILE A 273 -6.56 3.83 -21.46
CA ILE A 273 -6.15 3.69 -22.86
C ILE A 273 -5.25 2.46 -22.97
N ARG A 274 -5.62 1.49 -23.80
CA ARG A 274 -4.67 0.50 -24.32
C ARG A 274 -3.92 1.13 -25.48
N TRP A 275 -2.64 1.38 -25.29
CA TRP A 275 -1.78 2.08 -26.23
C TRP A 275 -0.77 1.13 -26.86
N ASN A 276 -0.73 1.06 -28.19
CA ASN A 276 0.32 0.36 -28.93
C ASN A 276 1.43 1.34 -29.36
N ASP A 277 2.62 1.18 -28.78
CA ASP A 277 3.70 2.12 -29.03
C ASP A 277 4.39 1.94 -30.39
N THR A 278 4.20 0.80 -31.07
CA THR A 278 4.73 0.59 -32.42
C THR A 278 3.83 1.24 -33.47
N ALA A 279 2.52 1.00 -33.38
CA ALA A 279 1.54 1.55 -34.31
C ALA A 279 1.19 3.02 -34.01
N LYS A 280 1.52 3.51 -32.81
CA LYS A 280 1.18 4.87 -32.33
C LYS A 280 -0.33 5.14 -32.36
N GLU A 281 -1.09 4.13 -31.95
CA GLU A 281 -2.54 4.17 -31.84
C GLU A 281 -3.02 3.38 -30.61
N GLY A 282 -4.27 3.60 -30.21
CA GLY A 282 -4.87 2.92 -29.08
C GLY A 282 -6.39 3.00 -29.04
N ASP A 283 -6.95 2.24 -28.09
CA ASP A 283 -8.36 2.22 -27.75
C ASP A 283 -8.54 2.78 -26.34
N ALA A 284 -9.52 3.67 -26.17
CA ALA A 284 -9.76 4.34 -24.89
C ALA A 284 -11.20 4.20 -24.40
N LEU A 285 -11.33 4.08 -23.08
CA LEU A 285 -12.58 4.13 -22.33
C LEU A 285 -12.57 5.35 -21.43
N VAL A 286 -13.64 6.15 -21.48
CA VAL A 286 -13.99 7.06 -20.37
C VAL A 286 -14.93 6.30 -19.46
N LEU A 287 -14.55 6.10 -18.21
CA LEU A 287 -15.34 5.34 -17.24
C LEU A 287 -15.94 6.26 -16.18
N ALA A 288 -17.11 5.89 -15.69
CA ALA A 288 -17.67 6.37 -14.43
C ALA A 288 -17.71 5.23 -13.42
N TYR A 289 -17.53 5.55 -12.14
CA TYR A 289 -17.62 4.61 -11.03
C TYR A 289 -18.65 5.10 -10.00
N ASN A 290 -19.69 4.31 -9.77
CA ASN A 290 -20.78 4.66 -8.86
C ASN A 290 -20.72 3.81 -7.59
N PHE A 291 -20.17 4.37 -6.51
CA PHE A 291 -20.09 3.72 -5.18
C PHE A 291 -21.44 3.32 -4.57
N SER A 292 -22.55 3.82 -5.12
CA SER A 292 -23.91 3.52 -4.64
C SER A 292 -24.73 2.75 -5.67
N ALA A 293 -24.10 2.14 -6.68
CA ALA A 293 -24.79 1.35 -7.69
C ALA A 293 -25.43 0.08 -7.13
N VAL A 294 -24.87 -0.44 -6.04
CA VAL A 294 -25.34 -1.65 -5.37
C VAL A 294 -25.66 -1.35 -3.91
N ASP A 295 -26.76 -1.92 -3.40
CA ASP A 295 -27.09 -1.86 -1.97
C ASP A 295 -26.22 -2.86 -1.22
N LEU A 296 -25.12 -2.35 -0.65
CA LEU A 296 -24.19 -3.16 0.13
C LEU A 296 -24.74 -3.41 1.55
N PRO A 297 -24.40 -4.56 2.17
CA PRO A 297 -24.68 -4.77 3.59
C PRO A 297 -24.20 -3.59 4.42
N LYS A 298 -25.02 -3.18 5.40
CA LYS A 298 -24.73 -2.00 6.23
C LYS A 298 -23.97 -2.40 7.48
N TRP A 299 -22.87 -1.70 7.71
CA TRP A 299 -22.17 -1.76 8.99
C TRP A 299 -23.05 -1.21 10.11
N THR A 300 -23.19 -1.97 11.20
CA THR A 300 -24.01 -1.59 12.37
C THR A 300 -23.19 -1.24 13.60
N GLY A 301 -21.86 -1.34 13.52
CA GLY A 301 -20.95 -1.00 14.61
C GLY A 301 -20.50 0.46 14.62
N PRO A 302 -19.43 0.79 15.34
CA PRO A 302 -18.90 2.15 15.45
C PRO A 302 -18.42 2.73 14.12
N SER A 303 -18.45 4.06 13.96
CA SER A 303 -18.20 4.72 12.67
C SER A 303 -16.82 4.43 12.05
N TRP A 304 -15.79 4.16 12.87
CA TRP A 304 -14.45 3.82 12.40
C TRP A 304 -14.42 2.52 11.56
N GLY A 305 -15.34 1.58 11.80
CA GLY A 305 -15.38 0.29 11.10
C GLY A 305 -16.08 0.32 9.75
N SER A 306 -16.82 1.39 9.44
CA SER A 306 -17.70 1.47 8.26
C SER A 306 -16.96 1.25 6.94
N LYS A 307 -15.82 1.90 6.74
CA LYS A 307 -15.00 1.75 5.52
C LYS A 307 -14.28 0.41 5.46
N ILE A 308 -13.80 -0.09 6.61
CA ILE A 308 -13.15 -1.41 6.70
C ILE A 308 -14.14 -2.51 6.28
N TYR A 309 -15.35 -2.46 6.83
CA TYR A 309 -16.42 -3.37 6.46
C TYR A 309 -16.81 -3.21 4.99
N GLN A 310 -16.86 -1.97 4.48
CA GLN A 310 -17.13 -1.70 3.08
C GLN A 310 -16.11 -2.40 2.15
N ASP A 311 -14.82 -2.36 2.46
CA ASP A 311 -13.79 -3.04 1.65
C ASP A 311 -14.00 -4.56 1.59
N ILE A 312 -14.41 -5.17 2.70
CA ILE A 312 -14.70 -6.61 2.76
C ILE A 312 -15.91 -6.98 1.90
N VAL A 313 -17.01 -6.23 2.00
CA VAL A 313 -18.22 -6.52 1.21
C VAL A 313 -18.08 -6.16 -0.26
N LEU A 314 -17.05 -5.38 -0.63
CA LEU A 314 -16.72 -5.09 -2.02
C LEU A 314 -15.89 -6.22 -2.66
N MET A 315 -15.13 -7.01 -1.90
CA MET A 315 -14.28 -8.09 -2.46
C MET A 315 -15.01 -9.04 -3.43
N PRO A 316 -16.25 -9.51 -3.17
CA PRO A 316 -16.94 -10.41 -4.11
C PRO A 316 -17.21 -9.81 -5.49
N TYR A 317 -17.12 -8.48 -5.64
CA TYR A 317 -17.35 -7.78 -6.91
C TYR A 317 -16.11 -7.66 -7.79
N GLU A 318 -14.96 -8.20 -7.36
CA GLU A 318 -13.78 -8.33 -8.23
C GLU A 318 -14.12 -9.04 -9.55
N ASN A 319 -14.98 -10.06 -9.50
CA ASN A 319 -15.42 -10.82 -10.67
C ASN A 319 -16.70 -10.27 -11.35
N ASN A 320 -17.25 -9.15 -10.87
CA ASN A 320 -18.41 -8.47 -11.45
C ASN A 320 -18.26 -6.95 -11.29
N PRO A 321 -17.18 -6.35 -11.81
CA PRO A 321 -16.91 -4.93 -11.64
C PRO A 321 -17.89 -4.03 -12.41
N GLU A 322 -18.58 -4.56 -13.42
CA GLU A 322 -19.61 -3.86 -14.20
C GLU A 322 -20.80 -3.41 -13.34
N ALA A 323 -20.99 -4.01 -12.15
CA ALA A 323 -21.99 -3.57 -11.19
C ALA A 323 -21.78 -2.11 -10.74
N PHE A 324 -20.54 -1.60 -10.77
CA PHE A 324 -20.20 -0.23 -10.35
C PHE A 324 -19.78 0.68 -11.52
N ILE A 325 -19.45 0.11 -12.67
CA ILE A 325 -18.78 0.82 -13.76
C ILE A 325 -19.74 1.09 -14.91
N THR A 326 -19.72 2.32 -15.41
CA THR A 326 -20.41 2.71 -16.64
C THR A 326 -19.41 3.25 -17.65
N VAL A 327 -19.46 2.75 -18.88
CA VAL A 327 -18.70 3.32 -20.00
C VAL A 327 -19.42 4.59 -20.46
N LEU A 328 -18.81 5.74 -20.20
CA LEU A 328 -19.32 7.04 -20.66
C LEU A 328 -19.03 7.25 -22.14
N LYS A 329 -17.89 6.74 -22.63
CA LYS A 329 -17.49 6.84 -24.03
C LYS A 329 -16.37 5.88 -24.38
N GLU A 330 -16.40 5.38 -25.61
CA GLU A 330 -15.31 4.65 -26.24
C GLU A 330 -14.77 5.46 -27.42
N PHE A 331 -13.45 5.47 -27.63
CA PHE A 331 -12.86 6.14 -28.79
C PHE A 331 -11.47 5.64 -29.14
N LYS A 332 -11.10 5.78 -30.41
CA LYS A 332 -9.72 5.59 -30.90
C LYS A 332 -8.84 6.78 -30.52
N VAL A 333 -7.58 6.48 -30.22
CA VAL A 333 -6.55 7.46 -29.84
C VAL A 333 -5.38 7.32 -30.79
N ASP A 334 -4.99 8.40 -31.46
CA ASP A 334 -3.72 8.50 -32.17
C ASP A 334 -2.70 9.28 -31.32
N ALA A 335 -1.46 9.42 -31.80
CA ALA A 335 -0.41 10.13 -31.08
C ALA A 335 -0.77 11.59 -30.74
N ALA A 336 -1.45 12.30 -31.65
CA ALA A 336 -1.83 13.69 -31.43
C ALA A 336 -2.90 13.83 -30.35
N LYS A 337 -3.91 12.96 -30.37
CA LYS A 337 -4.96 12.91 -29.37
C LYS A 337 -4.41 12.45 -28.02
N LEU A 338 -3.50 11.48 -27.99
CA LEU A 338 -2.83 11.07 -26.77
C LEU A 338 -2.07 12.25 -26.15
N ALA A 339 -1.29 12.99 -26.94
CA ALA A 339 -0.60 14.19 -26.46
C ALA A 339 -1.59 15.24 -25.88
N ASN A 340 -2.71 15.47 -26.55
CA ASN A 340 -3.75 16.38 -26.04
C ASN A 340 -4.42 15.90 -24.75
N LEU A 341 -4.53 14.59 -24.54
CA LEU A 341 -5.05 14.02 -23.29
C LEU A 341 -4.07 14.16 -22.13
N GLN A 342 -2.77 14.29 -22.41
CA GLN A 342 -1.68 14.25 -21.43
C GLN A 342 -1.13 15.65 -21.08
N ASN A 343 -1.18 16.58 -22.02
CA ASN A 343 -0.53 17.89 -21.90
C ASN A 343 -1.25 18.82 -20.91
N ALA A 344 -0.45 19.49 -20.07
CA ALA A 344 -0.94 20.58 -19.25
C ALA A 344 -1.58 21.69 -20.11
N GLY A 345 -2.68 22.26 -19.63
CA GLY A 345 -3.45 23.29 -20.35
C GLY A 345 -4.53 22.74 -21.28
N MET A 346 -4.57 21.43 -21.53
CA MET A 346 -5.67 20.76 -22.22
C MET A 346 -6.60 20.10 -21.20
N HIS A 347 -7.92 20.18 -21.42
CA HIS A 347 -8.88 19.51 -20.54
C HIS A 347 -9.22 18.12 -21.11
N PRO A 348 -8.81 17.01 -20.47
CA PRO A 348 -8.90 15.67 -21.06
C PRO A 348 -10.34 15.23 -21.33
N LEU A 349 -11.30 15.59 -20.48
CA LEU A 349 -12.73 15.29 -20.73
C LEU A 349 -13.31 16.04 -21.95
N LYS A 350 -12.83 17.25 -22.27
CA LYS A 350 -13.21 17.97 -23.49
C LYS A 350 -12.57 17.34 -24.72
N VAL A 351 -11.31 16.93 -24.62
CA VAL A 351 -10.60 16.20 -25.68
C VAL A 351 -11.25 14.84 -25.96
N ALA A 352 -11.71 14.16 -24.92
CA ALA A 352 -12.52 12.94 -25.03
C ALA A 352 -13.93 13.24 -25.58
N GLY A 353 -14.44 14.46 -25.41
CA GLY A 353 -15.76 14.91 -25.86
C GLY A 353 -16.89 14.31 -25.03
N VAL A 354 -16.71 14.29 -23.70
CA VAL A 354 -17.76 13.95 -22.71
C VAL A 354 -18.16 15.14 -21.84
N MET A 355 -17.45 16.26 -21.99
CA MET A 355 -17.72 17.56 -21.38
C MET A 355 -17.56 18.64 -22.44
#